data_AF-K1XRN6-F1
#
_entry.id   AF-K1XRN6-F1
#
_cell.length_a   1.000
_cell.length_b   1.000
_cell.length_c   1.000
_cell.angle_alpha   90.00
_cell.angle_beta   90.00
_cell.angle_gamma   90.00
#
_symmetry.space_group_name_H-M   'P 1'
#
loop_
_entity.id
_entity.type
_entity.pdbx_description
1 polymer ?
#
loop_
_entity_poly.entity_id
_entity_poly.type
_entity_poly.pdbx_seq_one_letter_code
_entity_poly.pdbx_strand_id
1 'polypeptide(L)'
;MNLPGNTQLPFFAYGLFKPGQLCYFRIKDFVESTSPAEINGYLKERDGIPLLIIAENHLKIKGVLIRFKSNYENEAYKRIVEIEPDKVYKWDECTIAENLKVNLLIGNRPERGSKDFDGESWNGTNDLLFSTALEEIEDILKNNTNCDWSCKPLLRLQMAYVLLWSGLERYASLRYYLGKPNKTGQSIYKDKILKIAEEEVFAKSLKNHIKQTRKVYSSDELETCTLDPDNPKKSIEYYYQVRSNSVHRGKTIFDDFKTLQFSLHELLAIFKDLLNDAWNS
;
A
#
# COMPACT_ATOMS: atom_id res chain seq x y z
N MET A 1 -9.37 12.60 -11.80
CA MET A 1 -9.71 13.92 -11.24
C MET A 1 -9.32 14.97 -12.24
N ASN A 2 -9.93 16.15 -12.21
CA ASN A 2 -9.32 17.30 -12.88
C ASN A 2 -8.13 17.80 -12.04
N LEU A 3 -7.20 18.51 -12.67
CA LEU A 3 -6.16 19.25 -11.97
C LEU A 3 -6.79 20.38 -11.12
N PRO A 4 -6.11 20.87 -10.07
CA PRO A 4 -6.56 22.05 -9.35
C PRO A 4 -6.58 23.27 -10.27
N GLY A 5 -7.36 24.30 -9.89
CA GLY A 5 -7.53 25.51 -10.71
C GLY A 5 -6.21 26.26 -10.95
N ASN A 6 -5.29 26.22 -9.99
CA ASN A 6 -3.97 26.80 -10.12
C ASN A 6 -2.87 25.83 -9.67
N THR A 7 -2.16 25.22 -10.62
CA THR A 7 -1.05 24.30 -10.32
C THR A 7 0.21 25.01 -9.85
N GLN A 8 0.27 26.34 -9.84
CA GLN A 8 1.43 27.09 -9.32
C GLN A 8 1.39 27.25 -7.80
N LEU A 9 0.27 26.91 -7.15
CA LEU A 9 0.17 26.94 -5.69
C LEU A 9 0.94 25.75 -5.09
N PRO A 10 1.52 25.90 -3.89
CA PRO A 10 2.05 24.79 -3.13
C PRO A 10 0.93 23.82 -2.71
N PHE A 11 1.30 22.57 -2.45
CA PHE A 11 0.39 21.52 -2.05
C PHE A 11 0.47 21.26 -0.55
N PHE A 12 -0.65 21.31 0.16
CA PHE A 12 -0.75 20.88 1.55
C PHE A 12 -1.10 19.40 1.62
N ALA A 13 -0.13 18.58 2.03
CA ALA A 13 -0.29 17.15 2.23
C ALA A 13 -0.53 16.83 3.71
N TYR A 14 -1.61 16.11 4.02
CA TYR A 14 -1.94 15.63 5.37
C TYR A 14 -2.02 14.10 5.47
N GLY A 15 -1.94 13.40 4.33
CA GLY A 15 -2.09 11.95 4.21
C GLY A 15 -0.94 11.29 3.46
N LEU A 16 -1.28 10.43 2.49
CA LEU A 16 -0.35 9.54 1.78
C LEU A 16 0.80 10.22 1.03
N PHE A 17 0.67 11.50 0.69
CA PHE A 17 1.69 12.27 -0.03
C PHE A 17 2.64 13.07 0.88
N LYS A 18 2.55 12.94 2.20
CA LYS A 18 3.56 13.54 3.09
C LYS A 18 4.90 12.78 2.94
N PRO A 19 6.05 13.44 3.17
CA PRO A 19 7.32 12.74 3.35
C PRO A 19 7.20 11.58 4.34
N GLY A 20 7.84 10.44 4.02
CA GLY A 20 7.74 9.22 4.81
C GLY A 20 6.37 8.53 4.75
N GLN A 21 5.55 8.79 3.73
CA GLN A 21 4.28 8.10 3.48
C GLN A 21 4.26 7.47 2.08
N LEU A 22 3.37 6.49 1.89
CA LEU A 22 3.42 5.55 0.75
C LEU A 22 3.43 6.19 -0.63
N CYS A 23 2.83 7.37 -0.83
CA CYS A 23 2.71 8.01 -2.14
C CYS A 23 3.73 9.13 -2.39
N TYR A 24 4.56 9.48 -1.40
CA TYR A 24 5.52 10.57 -1.55
C TYR A 24 6.50 10.34 -2.71
N PHE A 25 6.92 9.09 -2.93
CA PHE A 25 7.80 8.70 -4.04
C PHE A 25 7.29 9.14 -5.42
N ARG A 26 5.97 9.31 -5.60
CA ARG A 26 5.39 9.73 -6.89
C ARG A 26 5.65 11.19 -7.21
N ILE A 27 5.91 12.01 -6.19
CA ILE A 27 6.08 13.46 -6.33
C ILE A 27 7.46 13.96 -5.91
N LYS A 28 8.23 13.17 -5.14
CA LYS A 28 9.49 13.60 -4.52
C LYS A 28 10.49 14.23 -5.50
N ASP A 29 10.59 13.71 -6.73
CA ASP A 29 11.54 14.21 -7.73
C ASP A 29 11.18 15.63 -8.22
N PHE A 30 9.92 16.05 -8.03
CA PHE A 30 9.42 17.38 -8.36
C PHE A 30 9.43 18.34 -7.17
N VAL A 31 9.76 17.89 -5.96
CA VAL A 31 9.73 18.73 -4.74
C VAL A 31 10.98 19.61 -4.67
N GLU A 32 10.77 20.90 -4.45
CA GLU A 32 11.83 21.88 -4.15
C GLU A 32 12.07 21.97 -2.64
N SER A 33 11.00 22.09 -1.85
CA SER A 33 11.10 22.18 -0.39
C SER A 33 9.83 21.69 0.30
N THR A 34 9.99 21.33 1.57
CA THR A 34 8.89 20.95 2.46
C THR A 34 8.98 21.70 3.77
N SER A 35 7.85 22.12 4.34
CA SER A 35 7.79 22.68 5.70
C SER A 35 6.54 22.20 6.44
N PRO A 36 6.59 22.04 7.77
CA PRO A 36 5.38 21.79 8.56
C PRO A 36 4.33 22.88 8.33
N ALA A 37 3.07 22.50 8.29
CA ALA A 37 1.94 23.42 8.18
C ALA A 37 0.71 22.86 8.87
N GLU A 38 -0.27 23.72 9.15
CA GLU A 38 -1.52 23.34 9.81
C GLU A 38 -2.71 24.00 9.11
N ILE A 39 -3.86 23.30 9.09
CA ILE A 39 -5.14 23.79 8.58
C ILE A 39 -6.23 23.54 9.63
N ASN A 40 -7.14 24.50 9.81
CA ASN A 40 -8.31 24.34 10.68
C ASN A 40 -9.30 23.36 10.05
N GLY A 41 -9.63 22.30 10.79
CA GLY A 41 -10.53 21.26 10.33
C GLY A 41 -10.49 20.01 11.18
N TYR A 42 -11.03 18.93 10.65
CA TYR A 42 -10.94 17.61 11.27
C TYR A 42 -10.77 16.55 10.20
N LEU A 43 -10.32 15.37 10.62
CA LEU A 43 -10.15 14.22 9.76
C LEU A 43 -11.27 13.22 9.97
N LYS A 44 -11.69 12.61 8.87
CA LYS A 44 -12.40 11.32 8.86
C LYS A 44 -11.53 10.28 8.19
N GLU A 45 -11.76 9.01 8.50
CA GLU A 45 -11.09 7.90 7.83
C GLU A 45 -12.10 7.08 7.04
N ARG A 46 -11.78 6.78 5.78
CA ARG A 46 -12.55 5.87 4.92
C ARG A 46 -11.59 4.83 4.40
N ASP A 47 -11.85 3.55 4.61
CA ASP A 47 -10.99 2.46 4.14
C ASP A 47 -9.51 2.74 4.42
N GLY A 48 -9.19 3.23 5.63
CA GLY A 48 -7.86 3.60 6.11
C GLY A 48 -7.11 4.68 5.33
N ILE A 49 -7.82 5.57 4.62
CA ILE A 49 -7.26 6.81 4.08
C ILE A 49 -7.92 8.03 4.73
N PRO A 50 -7.15 9.12 5.00
CA PRO A 50 -7.67 10.30 5.69
C PRO A 50 -8.43 11.21 4.72
N LEU A 51 -9.55 11.73 5.18
CA LEU A 51 -10.38 12.72 4.49
C LEU A 51 -10.37 14.00 5.33
N LEU A 52 -9.85 15.09 4.77
CA LEU A 52 -9.90 16.39 5.42
C LEU A 52 -11.25 17.08 5.19
N ILE A 53 -11.81 17.63 6.27
CA ILE A 53 -12.95 18.54 6.25
C ILE A 53 -12.48 19.87 6.86
N ILE A 54 -12.53 20.94 6.07
CA ILE A 54 -12.18 22.29 6.53
C ILE A 54 -13.28 22.79 7.46
N ALA A 55 -12.91 23.27 8.65
CA ALA A 55 -13.83 23.88 9.59
C ALA A 55 -13.10 24.86 10.51
N GLU A 56 -13.52 26.13 10.52
CA GLU A 56 -12.79 27.24 11.17
C GLU A 56 -12.68 27.09 12.70
N ASN A 57 -13.67 26.46 13.34
CA ASN A 57 -13.75 26.32 14.80
C ASN A 57 -13.36 24.91 15.29
N HIS A 58 -12.57 24.17 14.53
CA HIS A 58 -12.14 22.81 14.86
C HIS A 58 -10.64 22.74 15.17
N LEU A 59 -10.17 21.51 15.43
CA LEU A 59 -8.76 21.20 15.64
C LEU A 59 -7.89 21.70 14.47
N LYS A 60 -6.58 21.76 14.72
CA LYS A 60 -5.59 22.04 13.69
C LYS A 60 -5.04 20.73 13.16
N ILE A 61 -5.31 20.43 11.90
CA ILE A 61 -4.77 19.26 11.23
C ILE A 61 -3.35 19.56 10.77
N LYS A 62 -2.41 18.75 11.25
CA LYS A 62 -0.99 18.82 10.95
C LYS A 62 -0.71 18.14 9.63
N GLY A 63 0.03 18.85 8.79
CA GLY A 63 0.46 18.39 7.49
C GLY A 63 1.82 18.97 7.11
N VAL A 64 2.11 18.87 5.82
CA VAL A 64 3.34 19.36 5.22
C VAL A 64 2.95 20.18 4.01
N LEU A 65 3.47 21.41 3.96
CA LEU A 65 3.45 22.24 2.78
C LEU A 65 4.58 21.80 1.86
N ILE A 66 4.22 21.43 0.62
CA ILE A 66 5.13 20.96 -0.41
C ILE A 66 5.19 22.02 -1.51
N ARG A 67 6.38 22.56 -1.75
CA ARG A 67 6.65 23.44 -2.90
C ARG A 67 7.29 22.61 -4.00
N PHE A 68 6.74 22.70 -5.20
CA PHE A 68 7.29 22.02 -6.37
C PHE A 68 8.31 22.91 -7.08
N LYS A 69 9.30 22.28 -7.72
CA LYS A 69 10.31 22.94 -8.55
C LYS A 69 9.64 23.70 -9.68
N SER A 70 10.20 24.86 -10.02
CA SER A 70 9.73 25.67 -11.14
C SER A 70 9.64 24.84 -12.44
N ASN A 71 8.51 24.93 -13.13
CA ASN A 71 8.15 24.19 -14.37
C ASN A 71 7.80 22.70 -14.20
N TYR A 72 7.83 22.16 -12.98
CA TYR A 72 7.41 20.78 -12.70
C TYR A 72 6.08 20.68 -11.96
N GLU A 73 5.45 21.80 -11.63
CA GLU A 73 4.28 21.84 -10.76
C GLU A 73 3.10 21.10 -11.40
N ASN A 74 2.85 21.36 -12.69
CA ASN A 74 1.79 20.68 -13.43
C ASN A 74 1.99 19.15 -13.48
N GLU A 75 3.22 18.69 -13.65
CA GLU A 75 3.54 17.26 -13.67
C GLU A 75 3.36 16.63 -12.29
N ALA A 76 3.78 17.31 -11.22
CA ALA A 76 3.57 16.86 -9.85
C ALA A 76 2.07 16.68 -9.53
N TYR A 77 1.23 17.67 -9.90
CA TYR A 77 -0.21 17.56 -9.71
C TYR A 77 -0.85 16.45 -10.55
N LYS A 78 -0.36 16.20 -11.78
CA LYS A 78 -0.79 15.03 -12.57
C LYS A 78 -0.49 13.72 -11.85
N ARG A 79 0.72 13.58 -11.27
CA ARG A 79 1.06 12.38 -10.49
C ARG A 79 0.19 12.18 -9.26
N ILE A 80 -0.30 13.26 -8.63
CA ILE A 80 -1.27 13.12 -7.54
C ILE A 80 -2.61 12.61 -8.09
N VAL A 81 -3.11 13.26 -9.15
CA VAL A 81 -4.42 12.96 -9.75
C VAL A 81 -4.52 11.55 -10.35
N GLU A 82 -3.42 10.98 -10.84
CA GLU A 82 -3.40 9.63 -11.45
C GLU A 82 -3.92 8.53 -10.53
N ILE A 83 -3.69 8.66 -9.21
CA ILE A 83 -4.01 7.60 -8.25
C ILE A 83 -5.22 7.92 -7.37
N GLU A 84 -5.55 9.21 -7.25
CA GLU A 84 -6.56 9.70 -6.34
C GLU A 84 -7.97 9.60 -6.96
N PRO A 85 -8.96 8.97 -6.28
CA PRO A 85 -10.27 8.75 -6.87
C PRO A 85 -11.16 9.98 -6.68
N ASP A 86 -11.77 10.46 -7.76
CA ASP A 86 -12.69 11.61 -7.77
C ASP A 86 -13.93 11.39 -6.90
N LYS A 87 -14.24 10.12 -6.62
CA LYS A 87 -15.34 9.74 -5.73
C LYS A 87 -15.00 9.92 -4.24
N VAL A 88 -13.71 10.03 -3.92
CA VAL A 88 -13.18 10.09 -2.56
C VAL A 88 -12.60 11.46 -2.24
N TYR A 89 -11.89 12.09 -3.18
CA TYR A 89 -11.31 13.41 -2.99
C TYR A 89 -11.77 14.41 -4.06
N LYS A 90 -11.64 15.68 -3.73
CA LYS A 90 -11.70 16.80 -4.67
C LYS A 90 -10.65 17.84 -4.27
N TRP A 91 -10.15 18.59 -5.24
CA TRP A 91 -9.31 19.75 -4.98
C TRP A 91 -10.10 20.86 -4.30
N ASP A 92 -9.43 21.55 -3.38
CA ASP A 92 -9.86 22.82 -2.82
C ASP A 92 -8.64 23.73 -2.63
N GLU A 93 -8.90 25.01 -2.41
CA GLU A 93 -7.88 26.01 -2.13
C GLU A 93 -8.20 26.67 -0.79
N CYS A 94 -7.19 26.79 0.08
CA CYS A 94 -7.34 27.53 1.31
C CYS A 94 -6.16 28.47 1.54
N THR A 95 -6.36 29.44 2.41
CA THR A 95 -5.31 30.33 2.88
C THR A 95 -4.83 29.81 4.23
N ILE A 96 -3.54 29.51 4.33
CA ILE A 96 -2.89 29.18 5.61
C ILE A 96 -2.23 30.43 6.20
N ALA A 97 -1.48 30.28 7.29
CA ALA A 97 -0.75 31.38 7.92
C ALA A 97 0.05 32.21 6.88
N GLU A 98 0.19 33.52 7.15
CA GLU A 98 0.90 34.48 6.29
C GLU A 98 0.24 34.74 4.92
N ASN A 99 -1.08 34.56 4.83
CA ASN A 99 -1.86 34.76 3.58
C ASN A 99 -1.40 33.87 2.40
N LEU A 100 -0.73 32.75 2.69
CA LEU A 100 -0.28 31.84 1.66
C LEU A 100 -1.43 30.96 1.19
N LYS A 101 -1.78 31.06 -0.09
CA LYS A 101 -2.77 30.20 -0.74
C LYS A 101 -2.15 28.85 -1.10
N VAL A 102 -2.86 27.76 -0.85
CA VAL A 102 -2.38 26.40 -1.08
C VAL A 102 -3.47 25.54 -1.74
N ASN A 103 -3.07 24.54 -2.52
CA ASN A 103 -3.96 23.47 -2.94
C ASN A 103 -3.98 22.36 -1.89
N LEU A 104 -5.14 21.74 -1.72
CA LEU A 104 -5.31 20.58 -0.86
C LEU A 104 -6.39 19.64 -1.40
N LEU A 105 -6.31 18.38 -1.02
CA LEU A 105 -7.38 17.42 -1.26
C LEU A 105 -8.35 17.47 -0.07
N ILE A 106 -9.64 17.62 -0.30
CA ILE A 106 -10.66 17.47 0.75
C ILE A 106 -11.56 16.28 0.48
N GLY A 107 -12.17 15.76 1.54
CA GLY A 107 -13.08 14.62 1.44
C GLY A 107 -14.27 14.92 0.52
N ASN A 108 -14.48 14.09 -0.49
CA ASN A 108 -15.70 14.09 -1.28
C ASN A 108 -16.74 13.20 -0.58
N ARG A 109 -17.90 13.80 -0.26
CA ARG A 109 -18.99 13.18 0.50
C ARG A 109 -18.47 12.51 1.78
N PRO A 110 -17.82 13.24 2.70
CA PRO A 110 -17.11 12.69 3.85
C PRO A 110 -18.03 11.99 4.88
N GLU A 111 -19.35 12.08 4.73
CA GLU A 111 -20.33 11.40 5.58
C GLU A 111 -20.65 9.95 5.17
N ARG A 112 -20.20 9.51 3.99
CA ARG A 112 -20.55 8.18 3.46
C ARG A 112 -19.44 7.16 3.67
N GLY A 113 -19.67 6.18 4.55
CA GLY A 113 -18.73 5.07 4.74
C GLY A 113 -17.40 5.49 5.35
N SER A 114 -17.40 6.56 6.14
CA SER A 114 -16.23 7.07 6.86
C SER A 114 -16.54 7.12 8.34
N LYS A 115 -15.49 7.09 9.16
CA LYS A 115 -15.56 7.25 10.62
C LYS A 115 -14.77 8.48 11.03
N ASP A 116 -15.09 9.05 12.19
CA ASP A 116 -14.28 10.12 12.77
C ASP A 116 -12.87 9.59 13.07
N PHE A 117 -11.86 10.41 12.79
CA PHE A 117 -10.49 10.12 13.13
C PHE A 117 -10.11 10.92 14.37
N ASP A 118 -9.81 10.22 15.45
CA ASP A 118 -9.38 10.82 16.71
C ASP A 118 -7.91 11.22 16.61
N GLY A 119 -7.64 12.44 16.17
CA GLY A 119 -6.30 13.01 16.18
C GLY A 119 -6.08 14.17 15.21
N GLU A 120 -4.92 14.82 15.37
CA GLU A 120 -4.51 16.00 14.59
C GLU A 120 -3.60 15.63 13.41
N SER A 121 -3.06 14.41 13.36
CA SER A 121 -2.11 13.97 12.34
C SER A 121 -2.35 12.52 11.98
N TRP A 122 -2.64 12.26 10.71
CA TRP A 122 -2.75 10.90 10.20
C TRP A 122 -1.37 10.33 9.84
N ASN A 123 -1.14 9.05 10.09
CA ASN A 123 0.09 8.36 9.70
C ASN A 123 -0.21 6.93 9.25
N GLY A 124 0.14 6.60 8.01
CA GLY A 124 -0.07 5.29 7.41
C GLY A 124 0.80 4.18 8.00
N THR A 125 1.87 4.51 8.74
CA THR A 125 2.66 3.50 9.46
C THR A 125 1.87 2.82 10.59
N ASN A 126 0.76 3.42 11.02
CA ASN A 126 -0.10 2.89 12.08
C ASN A 126 -1.17 1.92 11.54
N ASP A 127 -1.18 1.63 10.24
CA ASP A 127 -2.11 0.64 9.67
C ASP A 127 -1.85 -0.73 10.32
N LEU A 128 -2.91 -1.36 10.84
CA LEU A 128 -2.83 -2.64 11.55
C LEU A 128 -2.25 -3.74 10.66
N LEU A 129 -2.45 -3.66 9.34
CA LEU A 129 -1.91 -4.63 8.39
C LEU A 129 -0.41 -4.48 8.13
N PHE A 130 0.19 -3.34 8.51
CA PHE A 130 1.63 -3.07 8.40
C PHE A 130 2.38 -3.18 9.74
N SER A 131 1.65 -3.45 10.82
CA SER A 131 2.18 -3.55 12.18
C SER A 131 1.73 -4.85 12.84
N THR A 132 0.65 -4.82 13.63
CA THR A 132 0.14 -5.95 14.43
C THR A 132 -0.09 -7.23 13.61
N ALA A 133 -0.56 -7.12 12.36
CA ALA A 133 -0.73 -8.29 11.51
C ALA A 133 0.60 -9.00 11.21
N LEU A 134 1.70 -8.25 11.01
CA LEU A 134 3.02 -8.83 10.75
C LEU A 134 3.59 -9.53 11.98
N GLU A 135 3.33 -8.97 13.18
CA GLU A 135 3.69 -9.59 14.46
C GLU A 135 2.96 -10.93 14.63
N GLU A 136 1.64 -10.95 14.39
CA GLU A 136 0.84 -12.18 14.47
C GLU A 136 1.31 -13.24 13.45
N ILE A 137 1.65 -12.81 12.23
CA ILE A 137 2.18 -13.73 11.20
C ILE A 137 3.52 -14.34 11.64
N GLU A 138 4.42 -13.56 12.22
CA GLU A 138 5.67 -14.08 12.77
C GLU A 138 5.42 -15.11 13.86
N ASP A 139 4.50 -14.83 14.78
CA ASP A 139 4.21 -15.71 15.90
C ASP A 139 3.58 -17.01 15.43
N ILE A 140 2.68 -16.95 14.43
CA ILE A 140 2.19 -18.15 13.76
C ILE A 140 3.35 -18.94 13.12
N LEU A 141 4.27 -18.26 12.43
CA LEU A 141 5.40 -18.93 11.78
C LEU A 141 6.35 -19.60 12.78
N LYS A 142 6.66 -18.93 13.90
CA LYS A 142 7.51 -19.46 14.99
C LYS A 142 6.87 -20.66 15.69
N ASN A 143 5.55 -20.65 15.88
CA ASN A 143 4.83 -21.68 16.63
C ASN A 143 4.38 -22.88 15.77
N ASN A 144 4.57 -22.85 14.46
CA ASN A 144 4.16 -23.90 13.54
C ASN A 144 5.34 -24.34 12.66
N THR A 145 6.43 -24.77 13.30
CA THR A 145 7.67 -25.22 12.63
C THR A 145 7.56 -26.65 12.07
N ASN A 146 6.77 -27.50 12.71
CA ASN A 146 6.60 -28.90 12.34
C ASN A 146 5.18 -29.18 11.83
N CYS A 147 5.09 -30.03 10.81
CA CYS A 147 3.84 -30.55 10.32
C CYS A 147 3.44 -31.78 11.12
N ASP A 148 2.14 -31.92 11.40
CA ASP A 148 1.57 -33.13 11.99
C ASP A 148 0.30 -33.54 11.24
N TRP A 149 -0.20 -34.75 11.54
CA TRP A 149 -1.43 -35.28 10.96
C TRP A 149 -2.71 -34.57 11.46
N SER A 150 -2.61 -33.71 12.48
CA SER A 150 -3.75 -32.92 12.93
C SER A 150 -4.14 -31.84 11.92
N CYS A 151 -3.23 -31.53 10.97
CA CYS A 151 -3.37 -30.48 9.96
C CYS A 151 -3.48 -29.06 10.54
N LYS A 152 -3.52 -28.87 11.87
CA LYS A 152 -3.62 -27.56 12.51
C LYS A 152 -2.44 -26.64 12.14
N PRO A 153 -1.18 -27.11 12.12
CA PRO A 153 -0.07 -26.26 11.69
C PRO A 153 -0.23 -25.76 10.25
N LEU A 154 -0.67 -26.63 9.34
CA LEU A 154 -0.94 -26.26 7.95
C LEU A 154 -2.04 -25.19 7.84
N LEU A 155 -3.17 -25.39 8.52
CA LEU A 155 -4.28 -24.42 8.52
C LEU A 155 -3.86 -23.05 9.08
N ARG A 156 -3.06 -23.03 10.15
CA ARG A 156 -2.53 -21.79 10.72
C ARG A 156 -1.60 -21.06 9.74
N LEU A 157 -0.71 -21.78 9.06
CA LEU A 157 0.12 -21.18 8.01
C LEU A 157 -0.72 -20.64 6.85
N GLN A 158 -1.80 -21.32 6.46
CA GLN A 158 -2.74 -20.80 5.45
C GLN A 158 -3.39 -19.49 5.91
N MET A 159 -3.86 -19.42 7.16
CA MET A 159 -4.43 -18.20 7.73
C MET A 159 -3.42 -17.04 7.73
N ALA A 160 -2.20 -17.29 8.20
CA ALA A 160 -1.13 -16.29 8.18
C ALA A 160 -0.77 -15.84 6.77
N TYR A 161 -0.76 -16.77 5.80
CA TYR A 161 -0.48 -16.43 4.40
C TYR A 161 -1.56 -15.55 3.78
N VAL A 162 -2.83 -15.81 4.07
CA VAL A 162 -3.94 -14.94 3.64
C VAL A 162 -3.87 -13.57 4.31
N LEU A 163 -3.50 -13.50 5.59
CA LEU A 163 -3.31 -12.25 6.31
C LEU A 163 -2.16 -11.43 5.72
N LEU A 164 -1.03 -12.06 5.40
CA LEU A 164 0.10 -11.41 4.73
C LEU A 164 -0.32 -10.82 3.37
N TRP A 165 -1.08 -11.58 2.59
CA TRP A 165 -1.62 -11.11 1.31
C TRP A 165 -2.59 -9.94 1.46
N SER A 166 -3.35 -9.89 2.56
CA SER A 166 -4.21 -8.73 2.87
C SER A 166 -3.35 -7.47 3.07
N GLY A 167 -2.19 -7.59 3.73
CA GLY A 167 -1.20 -6.53 3.86
C GLY A 167 -0.60 -6.10 2.52
N LEU A 168 -0.17 -7.03 1.67
CA LEU A 168 0.36 -6.72 0.33
C LEU A 168 -0.67 -6.01 -0.56
N GLU A 169 -1.93 -6.47 -0.56
CA GLU A 169 -3.02 -5.85 -1.30
C GLU A 169 -3.33 -4.44 -0.78
N ARG A 170 -3.29 -4.25 0.56
CA ARG A 170 -3.43 -2.96 1.22
C ARG A 170 -2.32 -1.99 0.78
N TYR A 171 -1.07 -2.45 0.83
CA TYR A 171 0.10 -1.69 0.40
C TYR A 171 -0.02 -1.26 -1.06
N ALA A 172 -0.30 -2.20 -1.98
CA ALA A 172 -0.44 -1.90 -3.40
C ALA A 172 -1.59 -0.93 -3.67
N SER A 173 -2.72 -1.08 -2.97
CA SER A 173 -3.87 -0.19 -3.12
C SER A 173 -3.56 1.23 -2.67
N LEU A 174 -2.89 1.39 -1.53
CA LEU A 174 -2.52 2.70 -1.01
C LEU A 174 -1.39 3.36 -1.81
N ARG A 175 -0.44 2.58 -2.35
CA ARG A 175 0.75 3.10 -3.04
C ARG A 175 0.54 3.41 -4.53
N TYR A 176 -0.27 2.60 -5.21
CA TYR A 176 -0.37 2.66 -6.68
C TYR A 176 -1.71 3.17 -7.20
N TYR A 177 -2.83 2.84 -6.54
CA TYR A 177 -4.14 3.23 -7.04
C TYR A 177 -5.27 3.04 -6.04
N LEU A 178 -5.89 4.14 -5.61
CA LEU A 178 -7.03 4.14 -4.69
C LEU A 178 -8.39 3.93 -5.38
N GLY A 179 -8.46 4.03 -6.71
CA GLY A 179 -9.71 3.92 -7.48
C GLY A 179 -10.11 2.50 -7.90
N LYS A 180 -11.21 2.42 -8.68
CA LYS A 180 -11.60 1.24 -9.47
C LYS A 180 -11.12 1.44 -10.93
N PRO A 181 -10.46 0.46 -11.56
CA PRO A 181 -10.04 0.58 -12.96
C PRO A 181 -11.22 0.53 -13.94
N ASN A 182 -10.89 0.87 -15.18
CA ASN A 182 -11.81 0.90 -16.32
C ASN A 182 -12.43 -0.48 -16.61
N LYS A 183 -13.61 -0.47 -17.25
CA LYS A 183 -14.59 -1.56 -17.44
C LYS A 183 -14.13 -2.82 -18.20
N THR A 184 -12.84 -3.09 -18.31
CA THR A 184 -12.31 -4.31 -18.94
C THR A 184 -12.13 -5.35 -17.84
N GLY A 185 -12.96 -6.40 -17.81
CA GLY A 185 -13.09 -7.40 -16.72
C GLY A 185 -11.88 -8.30 -16.46
N GLN A 186 -10.67 -7.77 -16.49
CA GLN A 186 -9.42 -8.42 -16.06
C GLN A 186 -9.29 -8.34 -14.53
N SER A 187 -8.66 -9.32 -13.88
CA SER A 187 -8.50 -9.37 -12.42
C SER A 187 -7.63 -8.21 -11.93
N ILE A 188 -8.31 -7.12 -11.56
CA ILE A 188 -7.79 -5.84 -11.06
C ILE A 188 -6.76 -6.02 -9.93
N TYR A 189 -6.94 -7.07 -9.14
CA TYR A 189 -6.09 -7.40 -8.01
C TYR A 189 -4.69 -7.84 -8.47
N LYS A 190 -4.61 -8.62 -9.56
CA LYS A 190 -3.35 -9.09 -10.12
C LYS A 190 -2.54 -7.90 -10.63
N ASP A 191 -3.15 -6.97 -11.37
CA ASP A 191 -2.45 -5.82 -11.95
C ASP A 191 -1.85 -4.87 -10.90
N LYS A 192 -2.59 -4.59 -9.81
CA LYS A 192 -2.09 -3.76 -8.71
C LYS A 192 -0.92 -4.42 -7.99
N ILE A 193 -1.03 -5.71 -7.72
CA ILE A 193 0.02 -6.48 -7.05
C ILE A 193 1.27 -6.56 -7.94
N LEU A 194 1.10 -6.75 -9.25
CA LEU A 194 2.22 -6.79 -10.21
C LEU A 194 3.04 -5.50 -10.22
N LYS A 195 2.49 -4.35 -9.81
CA LYS A 195 3.25 -3.12 -9.64
C LYS A 195 4.35 -3.20 -8.58
N ILE A 196 4.18 -4.04 -7.56
CA ILE A 196 5.24 -4.29 -6.57
C ILE A 196 6.49 -4.87 -7.23
N ALA A 197 6.32 -5.67 -8.30
CA ALA A 197 7.46 -6.24 -9.03
C ALA A 197 8.28 -5.21 -9.83
N GLU A 198 7.77 -3.98 -10.00
CA GLU A 198 8.49 -2.87 -10.62
C GLU A 198 9.39 -2.14 -9.60
N GLU A 199 9.28 -2.43 -8.30
CA GLU A 199 10.11 -1.81 -7.27
C GLU A 199 11.50 -2.43 -7.18
N GLU A 200 12.53 -1.57 -7.19
CA GLU A 200 13.92 -2.02 -7.04
C GLU A 200 14.15 -2.77 -5.72
N VAL A 201 13.54 -2.31 -4.62
CA VAL A 201 13.65 -2.95 -3.32
C VAL A 201 13.10 -4.38 -3.36
N PHE A 202 11.98 -4.61 -4.06
CA PHE A 202 11.43 -5.96 -4.22
C PHE A 202 12.43 -6.87 -4.94
N ALA A 203 13.00 -6.41 -6.06
CA ALA A 203 14.01 -7.17 -6.80
C ALA A 203 15.26 -7.48 -5.95
N LYS A 204 15.74 -6.50 -5.16
CA LYS A 204 16.88 -6.69 -4.25
C LYS A 204 16.55 -7.70 -3.13
N SER A 205 15.39 -7.56 -2.50
CA SER A 205 14.94 -8.46 -1.42
C SER A 205 14.71 -9.89 -1.90
N LEU A 206 14.22 -10.10 -3.12
CA LEU A 206 14.13 -11.44 -3.71
C LEU A 206 15.50 -12.14 -3.72
N LYS A 207 16.56 -11.46 -4.17
CA LYS A 207 17.92 -12.01 -4.20
C LYS A 207 18.48 -12.27 -2.81
N ASN A 208 18.11 -11.45 -1.83
CA ASN A 208 18.57 -11.60 -0.45
C ASN A 208 17.95 -12.81 0.24
N HIS A 209 16.64 -13.01 0.05
CA HIS A 209 15.86 -13.99 0.84
C HIS A 209 15.65 -15.32 0.11
N ILE A 210 15.65 -15.35 -1.22
CA ILE A 210 15.40 -16.57 -1.99
C ILE A 210 16.72 -17.23 -2.37
N LYS A 211 16.90 -18.48 -1.95
CA LYS A 211 18.11 -19.28 -2.22
C LYS A 211 17.95 -20.30 -3.34
N GLN A 212 16.71 -20.63 -3.71
CA GLN A 212 16.44 -21.68 -4.68
C GLN A 212 15.21 -21.38 -5.52
N THR A 213 15.30 -21.75 -6.80
CA THR A 213 14.17 -21.74 -7.73
C THR A 213 13.18 -22.84 -7.36
N ARG A 214 11.89 -22.49 -7.27
CA ARG A 214 10.80 -23.42 -6.99
C ARG A 214 9.67 -23.23 -7.98
N LYS A 215 8.83 -24.25 -8.13
CA LYS A 215 7.71 -24.26 -9.08
C LYS A 215 6.43 -24.68 -8.39
N VAL A 216 5.34 -24.03 -8.76
CA VAL A 216 3.98 -24.45 -8.42
C VAL A 216 3.15 -24.50 -9.69
N TYR A 217 2.16 -25.38 -9.71
CA TYR A 217 1.29 -25.58 -10.86
C TYR A 217 -0.05 -24.88 -10.63
N SER A 218 -0.56 -24.20 -11.65
CA SER A 218 -1.93 -23.67 -11.68
C SER A 218 -2.86 -24.75 -12.22
N SER A 219 -3.81 -25.20 -11.41
CA SER A 219 -4.82 -26.18 -11.85
C SER A 219 -5.77 -25.61 -12.91
N ASP A 220 -5.98 -24.29 -12.89
CA ASP A 220 -6.98 -23.62 -13.72
C ASP A 220 -6.41 -23.27 -15.09
N GLU A 221 -5.16 -22.79 -15.13
CA GLU A 221 -4.48 -22.39 -16.38
C GLU A 221 -3.61 -23.51 -16.96
N LEU A 222 -3.38 -24.59 -16.20
CA LEU A 222 -2.48 -25.68 -16.57
C LEU A 222 -1.02 -25.22 -16.83
N GLU A 223 -0.62 -24.13 -16.19
CA GLU A 223 0.70 -23.50 -16.33
C GLU A 223 1.55 -23.63 -15.07
N THR A 224 2.88 -23.51 -15.25
CA THR A 224 3.85 -23.56 -14.15
C THR A 224 4.30 -22.16 -13.76
N CYS A 225 4.00 -21.74 -12.54
CA CYS A 225 4.55 -20.52 -11.96
C CYS A 225 5.91 -20.83 -11.30
N THR A 226 6.93 -20.03 -11.59
CA THR A 226 8.31 -20.25 -11.13
C THR A 226 8.75 -19.12 -10.22
N LEU A 227 9.23 -19.45 -9.03
CA LEU A 227 9.94 -18.50 -8.17
C LEU A 227 11.37 -18.34 -8.69
N ASP A 228 11.70 -17.14 -9.13
CA ASP A 228 12.97 -16.81 -9.76
C ASP A 228 13.49 -15.47 -9.20
N PRO A 229 14.57 -15.47 -8.39
CA PRO A 229 15.08 -14.26 -7.75
C PRO A 229 15.58 -13.21 -8.74
N ASP A 230 15.86 -13.58 -9.99
CA ASP A 230 16.25 -12.66 -11.05
C ASP A 230 15.07 -12.17 -11.89
N ASN A 231 13.87 -12.71 -11.65
CA ASN A 231 12.65 -12.30 -12.34
C ASN A 231 11.53 -11.91 -11.34
N PRO A 232 11.48 -10.63 -10.94
CA PRO A 232 10.50 -10.13 -9.98
C PRO A 232 9.05 -10.43 -10.34
N LYS A 233 8.70 -10.27 -11.62
CA LYS A 233 7.34 -10.52 -12.11
C LYS A 233 6.92 -11.98 -11.91
N LYS A 234 7.77 -12.93 -12.33
CA LYS A 234 7.49 -14.36 -12.12
C LYS A 234 7.42 -14.71 -10.63
N SER A 235 8.26 -14.09 -9.82
CA SER A 235 8.31 -14.35 -8.38
C SER A 235 7.05 -13.91 -7.64
N ILE A 236 6.51 -12.72 -7.94
CA ILE A 236 5.24 -12.30 -7.32
C ILE A 236 4.05 -13.13 -7.81
N GLU A 237 4.06 -13.55 -9.08
CA GLU A 237 3.07 -14.46 -9.65
C GLU A 237 3.13 -15.84 -8.98
N TYR A 238 4.33 -16.36 -8.70
CA TYR A 238 4.52 -17.59 -7.93
C TYR A 238 3.86 -17.51 -6.55
N TYR A 239 4.13 -16.43 -5.78
CA TYR A 239 3.54 -16.28 -4.46
C TYR A 239 2.01 -16.13 -4.54
N TYR A 240 1.51 -15.40 -5.55
CA TYR A 240 0.09 -15.28 -5.78
C TYR A 240 -0.54 -16.64 -6.08
N GLN A 241 0.12 -17.46 -6.90
CA GLN A 241 -0.33 -18.82 -7.19
C GLN A 241 -0.31 -19.72 -5.95
N VAL A 242 0.69 -19.59 -5.06
CA VAL A 242 0.70 -20.31 -3.78
C VAL A 242 -0.57 -20.00 -2.98
N ARG A 243 -1.00 -18.73 -2.95
CA ARG A 243 -2.23 -18.28 -2.28
C ARG A 243 -3.47 -18.86 -2.94
N SER A 244 -3.58 -18.75 -4.25
CA SER A 244 -4.73 -19.28 -5.01
C SER A 244 -4.88 -20.79 -4.78
N ASN A 245 -3.77 -21.52 -4.74
CA ASN A 245 -3.79 -22.95 -4.49
C ASN A 245 -4.18 -23.31 -3.05
N SER A 246 -4.05 -22.40 -2.06
CA SER A 246 -4.25 -22.71 -0.63
C SER A 246 -5.60 -23.37 -0.33
N VAL A 247 -6.68 -23.01 -1.03
CA VAL A 247 -8.02 -23.61 -0.84
C VAL A 247 -8.12 -25.04 -1.37
N HIS A 248 -7.20 -25.46 -2.24
CA HIS A 248 -7.13 -26.80 -2.83
C HIS A 248 -6.04 -27.67 -2.18
N ARG A 249 -5.22 -27.11 -1.27
CA ARG A 249 -4.17 -27.80 -0.53
C ARG A 249 -4.74 -28.64 0.62
N GLY A 250 -4.06 -29.73 0.97
CA GLY A 250 -4.50 -30.69 1.99
C GLY A 250 -4.55 -32.15 1.51
N LYS A 251 -4.29 -32.40 0.22
CA LYS A 251 -4.14 -33.75 -0.35
C LYS A 251 -2.70 -34.28 -0.21
N THR A 252 -1.72 -33.38 -0.13
CA THR A 252 -0.29 -33.65 0.06
C THR A 252 0.23 -32.82 1.23
N ILE A 253 -0.29 -33.12 2.43
CA ILE A 253 -0.19 -32.29 3.65
C ILE A 253 1.25 -31.82 3.93
N PHE A 254 2.24 -32.71 3.87
CA PHE A 254 3.63 -32.36 4.19
C PHE A 254 4.28 -31.43 3.16
N ASP A 255 4.01 -31.64 1.87
CA ASP A 255 4.55 -30.80 0.79
C ASP A 255 3.87 -29.44 0.76
N ASP A 256 2.56 -29.42 1.01
CA ASP A 256 1.77 -28.20 1.15
C ASP A 256 2.25 -27.36 2.34
N PHE A 257 2.51 -28.01 3.48
CA PHE A 257 3.06 -27.37 4.67
C PHE A 257 4.41 -26.71 4.37
N LYS A 258 5.36 -27.45 3.79
CA LYS A 258 6.69 -26.91 3.45
C LYS A 258 6.59 -25.76 2.45
N THR A 259 5.75 -25.89 1.43
CA THR A 259 5.54 -24.85 0.42
C THR A 259 5.05 -23.56 1.06
N LEU A 260 4.02 -23.65 1.91
CA LEU A 260 3.45 -22.49 2.61
C LEU A 260 4.42 -21.91 3.63
N GLN A 261 5.10 -22.73 4.41
CA GLN A 261 6.05 -22.28 5.43
C GLN A 261 7.18 -21.46 4.79
N PHE A 262 7.82 -22.00 3.74
CA PHE A 262 8.89 -21.25 3.06
C PHE A 262 8.35 -19.99 2.40
N SER A 263 7.24 -20.10 1.65
CA SER A 263 6.66 -18.95 0.95
C SER A 263 6.22 -17.84 1.90
N LEU A 264 5.68 -18.19 3.07
CA LEU A 264 5.32 -17.24 4.11
C LEU A 264 6.55 -16.58 4.71
N HIS A 265 7.58 -17.35 5.04
CA HIS A 265 8.83 -16.82 5.62
C HIS A 265 9.49 -15.80 4.70
N GLU A 266 9.67 -16.16 3.43
CA GLU A 266 10.37 -15.33 2.44
C GLU A 266 9.54 -14.09 2.08
N LEU A 267 8.25 -14.26 1.80
CA LEU A 267 7.39 -13.14 1.42
C LEU A 267 7.19 -12.16 2.58
N LEU A 268 7.15 -12.64 3.83
CA LEU A 268 7.10 -11.77 5.01
C LEU A 268 8.36 -10.91 5.11
N ALA A 269 9.54 -11.50 4.93
CA ALA A 269 10.81 -10.77 4.97
C ALA A 269 10.88 -9.72 3.85
N ILE A 270 10.52 -10.11 2.62
CA ILE A 270 10.45 -9.19 1.48
C ILE A 270 9.45 -8.06 1.72
N PHE A 271 8.28 -8.35 2.29
CA PHE A 271 7.27 -7.33 2.54
C PHE A 271 7.70 -6.31 3.61
N LYS A 272 8.44 -6.76 4.64
CA LYS A 272 9.04 -5.84 5.60
C LYS A 272 10.09 -4.93 4.98
N ASP A 273 10.91 -5.45 4.09
CA ASP A 273 11.88 -4.63 3.35
C ASP A 273 11.17 -3.57 2.51
N LEU A 274 10.08 -3.94 1.82
CA LEU A 274 9.25 -3.00 1.04
C LEU A 274 8.66 -1.88 1.91
N LEU A 275 8.13 -2.22 3.08
CA LEU A 275 7.57 -1.25 4.02
C LEU A 275 8.67 -0.33 4.53
N ASN A 276 9.79 -0.88 4.97
CA ASN A 276 10.93 -0.10 5.45
C ASN A 276 11.46 0.88 4.40
N ASP A 277 11.61 0.44 3.14
CA ASP A 277 12.00 1.33 2.05
C ASP A 277 10.97 2.43 1.83
N ALA A 278 9.67 2.08 1.75
CA ALA A 278 8.61 3.04 1.51
C ALA A 278 8.53 4.13 2.61
N TRP A 279 8.75 3.78 3.88
CA TRP A 279 8.72 4.73 5.00
C TRP A 279 9.96 5.63 5.08
N ASN A 280 11.07 5.20 4.50
CA ASN A 280 12.33 5.96 4.48
C ASN A 280 12.59 6.70 3.16
N SER A 281 11.62 6.68 2.23
CA SER A 281 11.77 7.15 0.84
C SER A 281 11.40 8.60 0.54
#